data_AF-A0A2T6GB96-F1
#
_entry.id   AF-A0A2T6GB96-F1
#
_cell.length_a   1.000
_cell.length_b   1.000
_cell.length_c   1.000
_cell.angle_alpha   90.00
_cell.angle_beta   90.00
_cell.angle_gamma   90.00
#
_symmetry.space_group_name_H-M   'P 1'
#
loop_
_entity.id
_entity.type
_entity.pdbx_description
1 polymer ?
#
loop_
_entity_poly.entity_id
_entity_poly.type
_entity_poly.pdbx_seq_one_letter_code
_entity_poly.pdbx_strand_id
1 'polypeptide(L)' 'MNIYERLVKHFGTQAKTGKALSVDQTTVSGWVTGKRAMHPVTALLVEQITGGEFLAVDLCPALGKLDKTHSKVNDAYVA' A
#
# COMPACT_ATOMS: atom_id res chain seq x y z
N MET A 1 -14.35 -11.03 -1.29
CA MET A 1 -12.88 -11.09 -1.24
C MET A 1 -12.35 -9.68 -1.16
N ASN A 2 -11.66 -9.30 -0.08
CA ASN A 2 -11.13 -7.95 0.13
C ASN A 2 -9.85 -7.70 -0.69
N ILE A 3 -9.38 -6.45 -0.74
CA ILE A 3 -8.21 -6.08 -1.54
C ILE A 3 -6.93 -6.80 -1.08
N TYR A 4 -6.79 -7.08 0.22
CA TYR A 4 -5.65 -7.82 0.75
C TYR A 4 -5.70 -9.31 0.41
N GLU A 5 -6.88 -9.92 0.36
CA GLU A 5 -7.04 -11.29 -0.12
C GLU A 5 -6.68 -11.38 -1.62
N ARG A 6 -7.03 -10.36 -2.42
CA ARG A 6 -6.60 -10.27 -3.83
C ARG A 6 -5.09 -10.16 -3.96
N LEU A 7 -4.47 -9.31 -3.14
CA LEU A 7 -3.02 -9.17 -3.09
C LEU A 7 -2.34 -10.49 -2.73
N VAL A 8 -2.87 -11.20 -1.73
CA VAL A 8 -2.37 -12.53 -1.35
C VAL A 8 -2.51 -13.54 -2.47
N LYS A 9 -3.61 -13.50 -3.22
CA LYS A 9 -3.80 -14.37 -4.40
C LYS A 9 -2.82 -14.02 -5.52
N HIS A 10 -2.52 -12.74 -5.76
CA HIS A 10 -1.54 -12.29 -6.75
C HIS A 10 -0.14 -12.87 -6.44
N PHE A 11 0.31 -12.80 -5.18
CA PHE A 11 1.58 -13.41 -4.76
C PHE A 11 1.47 -14.92 -4.46
N GLY A 12 0.27 -15.49 -4.48
CA GLY A 12 -0.05 -16.89 -4.23
C GLY A 12 -0.36 -17.26 -2.78
N THR A 13 0.43 -16.78 -1.80
CA THR A 13 0.17 -17.06 -0.36
C THR A 13 0.55 -15.88 0.53
N GLN A 14 0.05 -15.85 1.77
CA GLN A 14 0.40 -14.80 2.73
C GLN A 14 1.91 -14.79 3.04
N ALA A 15 2.55 -15.96 3.06
CA ALA A 15 4.00 -16.08 3.26
C ALA A 15 4.79 -15.55 2.06
N LYS A 16 4.34 -15.84 0.83
CA LYS A 16 4.96 -15.28 -0.39
C LYS A 16 4.77 -13.76 -0.47
N THR A 17 3.59 -13.27 -0.09
CA THR A 17 3.30 -11.82 0.02
C THR A 17 4.23 -11.16 1.02
N GLY A 18 4.40 -11.74 2.20
CA GLY A 18 5.31 -11.22 3.22
C GLY A 18 6.75 -11.14 2.72
N LYS A 19 7.24 -12.19 2.06
CA LYS A 19 8.57 -12.20 1.44
C LYS A 19 8.73 -11.14 0.35
N ALA A 20 7.72 -10.97 -0.52
CA ALA A 20 7.77 -9.99 -1.61
C ALA A 20 7.80 -8.54 -1.10
N LEU A 21 7.15 -8.28 0.04
CA LEU A 21 7.04 -6.94 0.64
C LEU A 21 7.99 -6.72 1.83
N SER A 22 8.88 -7.68 2.11
CA SER A 22 9.80 -7.67 3.25
C SER A 22 9.09 -7.44 4.60
N VAL A 23 7.96 -8.09 4.81
CA VAL A 23 7.19 -8.09 6.08
C VAL A 23 6.89 -9.51 6.55
N ASP A 24 6.60 -9.65 7.84
CA ASP A 24 6.16 -10.93 8.38
C ASP A 24 4.80 -11.36 7.85
N GLN A 25 4.61 -12.67 7.68
CA GLN A 25 3.32 -13.24 7.28
C GLN A 25 2.18 -12.88 8.26
N THR A 26 2.49 -12.67 9.54
CA THR A 26 1.52 -12.24 10.56
C THR A 26 1.01 -10.82 10.31
N THR A 27 1.84 -9.95 9.72
CA THR A 27 1.43 -8.61 9.27
C THR A 27 0.44 -8.72 8.12
N VAL A 28 0.71 -9.58 7.15
CA VAL A 28 -0.21 -9.86 6.04
C VAL A 28 -1.55 -10.40 6.54
N SER A 29 -1.53 -11.35 7.48
CA SER A 29 -2.74 -11.86 8.15
C SER A 29 -3.53 -10.75 8.86
N GLY A 30 -2.83 -9.80 9.48
CA GLY A 30 -3.44 -8.62 10.09
C GLY A 30 -4.23 -7.77 9.09
N TRP A 31 -3.73 -7.63 7.86
CA TRP A 31 -4.44 -6.91 6.79
C TRP A 31 -5.65 -7.69 6.29
N VAL A 32 -5.47 -8.98 5.97
CA VAL A 32 -6.55 -9.86 5.48
C VAL A 32 -7.72 -9.92 6.45
N THR A 33 -7.44 -9.98 7.75
CA THR A 33 -8.45 -10.00 8.82
C THR A 33 -9.00 -8.63 9.20
N GLY A 34 -8.48 -7.54 8.62
CA GLY A 34 -8.89 -6.17 8.93
C GLY A 34 -8.44 -5.66 10.31
N LYS A 35 -7.61 -6.42 11.05
CA LYS A 35 -7.09 -6.01 12.36
C LYS A 35 -6.08 -4.86 12.26
N ARG A 36 -5.38 -4.75 11.14
CA ARG A 36 -4.35 -3.74 10.89
C ARG A 36 -4.53 -3.18 9.48
N ALA A 37 -4.32 -1.87 9.32
CA ALA A 37 -4.24 -1.24 8.01
C ALA A 37 -2.81 -1.32 7.45
N MET A 38 -2.68 -1.21 6.13
CA MET A 38 -1.38 -1.12 5.48
C MET A 38 -0.79 0.29 5.62
N HIS A 39 0.50 0.37 5.94
CA HIS A 39 1.21 1.63 6.05
C HIS A 39 1.48 2.23 4.66
N PRO A 40 1.49 3.57 4.50
CA PRO A 40 1.72 4.24 3.21
C PRO A 40 2.95 3.73 2.44
N VAL A 41 4.09 3.54 3.11
CA VAL A 41 5.33 3.07 2.50
C VAL A 41 5.16 1.68 1.88
N THR A 42 4.47 0.77 2.58
CA THR A 42 4.19 -0.58 2.07
C THR A 42 3.19 -0.55 0.92
N ALA A 43 2.19 0.33 0.99
CA ALA A 43 1.21 0.49 -0.09
C ALA A 43 1.85 0.99 -1.39
N LEU A 44 2.75 1.97 -1.31
CA LEU A 44 3.54 2.45 -2.45
C LEU A 44 4.44 1.36 -3.04
N LEU A 45 5.09 0.58 -2.17
CA LEU A 45 5.91 -0.56 -2.60
C LEU A 45 5.08 -1.61 -3.36
N VAL A 46 3.87 -1.91 -2.87
CA VAL A 46 2.95 -2.82 -3.54
C VAL A 46 2.59 -2.32 -4.93
N GLU A 47 2.21 -1.05 -5.06
CA GLU A 47 1.87 -0.44 -6.35
C GLU A 47 3.03 -0.54 -7.35
N GLN A 48 4.26 -0.22 -6.90
CA GLN A 48 5.46 -0.30 -7.72
C GLN A 48 5.77 -1.73 -8.16
N ILE A 49 5.74 -2.71 -7.25
CA ILE A 49 6.06 -4.12 -7.56
C ILE A 49 5.01 -4.75 -8.47
N THR A 50 3.75 -4.35 -8.32
CA THR A 50 2.62 -4.91 -9.08
C THR A 50 2.34 -4.14 -10.38
N GLY A 51 3.13 -3.12 -10.70
CA GLY A 51 2.95 -2.30 -11.90
C GLY A 51 1.60 -1.58 -11.96
N GLY A 52 1.06 -1.20 -10.80
CA GLY A 52 -0.22 -0.49 -10.69
C GLY A 52 -1.48 -1.37 -10.66
N GLU A 53 -1.37 -2.71 -10.62
CA GLU A 53 -2.54 -3.58 -10.43
C GLU A 53 -3.24 -3.32 -9.08
N PHE A 54 -2.46 -2.90 -8.07
CA PHE A 54 -2.93 -2.49 -6.77
C PHE A 54 -2.45 -1.07 -6.47
N LEU A 55 -3.36 -0.10 -6.50
CA LEU A 55 -3.00 1.29 -6.22
C LEU A 55 -2.79 1.51 -4.71
N ALA A 56 -1.79 2.31 -4.35
CA ALA A 56 -1.47 2.58 -2.97
C ALA A 56 -2.62 3.27 -2.23
N VAL A 57 -3.41 4.10 -2.93
CA VAL A 57 -4.59 4.78 -2.36
C VAL A 57 -5.71 3.81 -1.98
N ASP A 58 -5.84 2.67 -2.67
CA ASP A 58 -6.84 1.64 -2.37
C ASP A 58 -6.40 0.76 -1.19
N LEU A 59 -5.08 0.54 -1.06
CA LEU A 59 -4.47 -0.20 0.05
C LEU A 59 -4.34 0.64 1.32
N CYS A 60 -4.13 1.95 1.18
CA CYS A 60 -3.97 2.90 2.26
C CYS A 60 -4.81 4.16 2.00
N PRO A 61 -6.08 4.20 2.44
CA PRO A 61 -6.98 5.33 2.20
C PRO A 61 -6.50 6.67 2.75
N ALA A 62 -5.54 6.68 3.68
CA ALA A 62 -4.91 7.90 4.17
C ALA A 62 -4.14 8.65 3.08
N LEU A 63 -3.61 7.95 2.06
CA LEU A 63 -2.90 8.55 0.93
C LEU A 63 -3.83 9.40 0.05
N GLY A 64 -5.07 8.95 -0.17
CA GLY A 64 -6.05 9.71 -0.97
C GLY A 64 -6.45 11.06 -0.35
N LYS A 65 -6.15 11.28 0.93
CA LYS A 65 -6.38 12.58 1.60
C LYS A 65 -5.28 13.61 1.33
N LEU A 66 -4.12 13.20 0.79
CA LEU A 66 -2.99 14.10 0.52
C LEU A 66 -3.15 14.91 -0.78
N ASP A 67 -3.97 14.43 -1.73
CA ASP A 67 -4.26 15.11 -3.00
C ASP A 67 -4.85 16.52 -2.79
N LYS A 68 -5.59 16.75 -1.69
CA LYS A 68 -6.20 18.05 -1.38
C LYS A 68 -5.26 19.04 -0.66
N THR A 69 -4.02 18.67 -0.36
CA THR A 69 -3.15 19.47 0.53
C THR A 69 -1.92 20.08 -0.17
N HIS A 70 -1.60 19.71 -1.42
CA HIS A 70 -0.34 20.10 -2.08
C HIS A 70 -0.41 21.22 -3.15
N SER A 71 -1.40 22.11 -3.11
CA SER A 71 -1.47 23.25 -4.05
C SER A 71 -0.68 24.52 -3.63
N LYS A 72 0.20 24.51 -2.62
CA LYS A 72 0.85 25.76 -2.14
C LYS A 72 2.35 25.69 -1.76
N VAL A 73 3.16 24.87 -2.41
CA VAL A 73 4.62 25.01 -2.26
C VAL A 73 5.35 24.71 -3.56
N ASN A 74 5.45 25.72 -4.42
CA ASN A 74 6.64 25.94 -5.27
C ASN A 74 6.65 27.35 -5.90
N ASP A 75 6.88 28.41 -5.10
CA ASP A 75 7.26 29.74 -5.61
C ASP A 75 8.46 30.35 -4.84
N ALA A 76 9.09 29.63 -3.91
CA ALA A 76 10.08 30.21 -2.98
C ALA A 76 11.49 29.62 -3.07
N TYR A 77 11.81 28.76 -4.04
CA TYR A 77 13.16 28.17 -4.18
C TYR A 77 13.84 28.49 -5.52
N VAL A 78 13.35 29.52 -6.23
CA VAL A 78 14.03 30.10 -7.39
C VAL A 78 14.15 31.61 -7.15
N ALA A 79 15.08 32.00 -6.27
CA ALA A 79 15.55 33.36 -6.09
C ALA A 79 17.06 33.33 -5.82
#